data_AF-A0A194VTE4-F1
#
_entry.id   AF-A0A194VTE4-F1
#
_cell.length_a   1.000
_cell.length_b   1.000
_cell.length_c   1.000
_cell.angle_alpha   90.00
_cell.angle_beta   90.00
_cell.angle_gamma   90.00
#
_symmetry.space_group_name_H-M   'P 1'
#
loop_
_entity.id
_entity.type
_entity.pdbx_description
1 polymer ?
#
loop_
_entity_poly.entity_id
_entity_poly.type
_entity_poly.pdbx_seq_one_letter_code
_entity_poly.pdbx_strand_id
1 'polypeptide(L)'
;MCSDAVYLNAMVFVYHTYINLAAGLELESLPPSSPANKYFPKTLRLLRERLADSSDNMKLSDSTVIVVLSLANHAHRLGQYEAARSHLGGLRKLVDLRGGISNFRRNPKLLLEMFRCDIGMALHNGLDTLFFNDPTREQYMPYLDKLSSFIPLECRPDVETCTRSNTLGLTCPELAKAWDMMQTFCSLINYAAESKRKIPQETMLNTMAAVMYRLLHMRFPSGSLDEVVRLGLSVFCSHIFLQWSNVGLPLHNLPLAYKTCLLDFGNSSKISTKILFWLLMVGRMAVFGADEDTWLKPWLWLSVNECGAGSWGEARTIVQHFQWIDFVHDQYGRVIYDAVCALHFSDGNTPHIVGIHSVKTTSPA
;
A
#
# COMPACT_ATOMS: atom_id res chain seq x y z
N MET A 1 5.98 -0.50 -29.78
CA MET A 1 6.63 -1.27 -28.68
C MET A 1 6.83 -2.74 -29.03
N CYS A 2 5.85 -3.45 -29.61
CA CYS A 2 5.96 -4.89 -29.91
C CYS A 2 7.06 -5.30 -30.91
N SER A 3 7.71 -4.35 -31.61
CA SER A 3 8.88 -4.58 -32.47
C SER A 3 10.22 -4.24 -31.81
N ASP A 4 10.22 -3.72 -30.58
CA ASP A 4 11.42 -3.30 -29.88
C ASP A 4 12.11 -4.51 -29.22
N ALA A 5 13.31 -4.84 -29.69
CA ALA A 5 14.08 -5.98 -29.18
C ALA A 5 14.43 -5.87 -27.69
N VAL A 6 14.86 -4.70 -27.18
CA VAL A 6 15.21 -4.55 -25.76
C VAL A 6 13.98 -4.80 -24.90
N TYR A 7 12.86 -4.18 -25.28
CA TYR A 7 11.58 -4.34 -24.59
C TYR A 7 11.11 -5.80 -24.59
N LEU A 8 11.11 -6.47 -25.74
CA LEU A 8 10.68 -7.87 -25.83
C LEU A 8 11.52 -8.81 -24.96
N ASN A 9 12.85 -8.65 -24.96
CA ASN A 9 13.72 -9.47 -24.11
C ASN A 9 13.46 -9.17 -22.62
N ALA A 10 13.18 -7.91 -22.26
CA ALA A 10 12.85 -7.54 -20.89
C ALA A 10 11.55 -8.20 -20.41
N MET A 11 10.51 -8.14 -21.24
CA MET A 11 9.20 -8.71 -20.89
C MET A 11 9.26 -10.21 -20.61
N VAL A 12 10.15 -10.96 -21.27
CA VAL A 12 10.28 -12.41 -21.04
C VAL A 12 10.73 -12.74 -19.62
N PHE A 13 11.79 -12.10 -19.10
CA PHE A 13 12.26 -12.42 -17.74
C PHE A 13 11.34 -11.81 -16.67
N VAL A 14 10.74 -10.64 -16.92
CA VAL A 14 9.76 -10.03 -16.03
C VAL A 14 8.53 -10.93 -15.86
N TYR A 15 7.98 -11.41 -16.98
CA TYR A 15 6.82 -12.29 -16.96
C TYR A 15 7.13 -13.63 -16.30
N HIS A 16 8.32 -14.18 -16.54
CA HIS A 16 8.77 -15.40 -15.86
C HIS A 16 8.85 -15.20 -14.34
N THR A 17 9.46 -14.10 -13.89
CA THR A 17 9.53 -13.73 -12.46
C THR A 17 8.13 -13.62 -11.86
N TYR A 18 7.22 -12.94 -12.54
CA TYR A 18 5.85 -12.76 -12.11
C TYR A 18 5.10 -14.10 -11.95
N ILE A 19 5.17 -15.00 -12.95
CA ILE A 19 4.48 -16.30 -12.88
C ILE A 19 4.96 -17.09 -11.66
N ASN A 20 6.27 -17.14 -11.41
CA ASN A 20 6.81 -17.93 -10.32
C ASN A 20 6.39 -17.36 -8.96
N LEU A 21 6.43 -16.04 -8.78
CA LEU A 21 5.95 -15.39 -7.57
C LEU A 21 4.45 -15.59 -7.36
N ALA A 22 3.65 -15.50 -8.43
CA ALA A 22 2.20 -15.72 -8.38
C ALA A 22 1.85 -17.17 -8.02
N ALA A 23 2.72 -18.12 -8.35
CA ALA A 23 2.60 -19.52 -7.97
C ALA A 23 3.07 -19.82 -6.53
N GLY A 24 3.51 -18.80 -5.76
CA GLY A 24 4.01 -18.96 -4.40
C GLY A 24 5.37 -19.67 -4.33
N LEU A 25 6.11 -19.75 -5.45
CA LEU A 25 7.44 -20.33 -5.47
C LEU A 25 8.45 -19.31 -4.95
N GLU A 26 9.21 -19.69 -3.91
CA GLU A 26 10.40 -18.94 -3.52
C GLU A 26 11.39 -18.95 -4.68
N LEU A 27 11.84 -17.78 -5.11
CA LEU A 27 12.64 -17.66 -6.34
C LEU A 27 14.01 -18.38 -6.26
N GLU A 28 14.49 -18.62 -5.04
CA GLU A 28 15.68 -19.43 -4.74
C GLU A 28 15.49 -20.93 -5.03
N SER A 29 14.24 -21.41 -5.08
CA SER A 29 13.90 -22.80 -5.39
C SER A 29 13.77 -23.08 -6.90
N LEU A 30 13.91 -22.06 -7.75
CA LEU A 30 13.77 -22.23 -9.19
C LEU A 30 14.97 -22.93 -9.81
N PRO A 31 14.76 -23.81 -10.81
CA PRO A 31 15.87 -24.40 -11.55
C PRO A 31 16.70 -23.29 -12.21
N PRO A 32 18.03 -23.26 -12.02
CA PRO A 32 18.92 -22.28 -12.65
C PRO A 32 18.87 -22.32 -14.20
N SER A 33 18.29 -23.38 -14.77
CA SER A 33 18.18 -23.69 -16.20
C SER A 33 16.93 -23.15 -16.91
N SER A 34 16.14 -22.26 -16.29
CA SER A 34 15.01 -21.63 -16.98
C SER A 34 15.46 -20.94 -18.29
N PRO A 35 14.83 -21.23 -19.44
CA PRO A 35 15.13 -20.53 -20.70
C PRO A 35 14.94 -19.02 -20.62
N ALA A 36 14.20 -18.50 -19.63
CA ALA A 36 14.02 -17.08 -19.37
C ALA A 36 15.29 -16.40 -18.83
N ASN A 37 16.17 -17.13 -18.14
CA ASN A 37 17.38 -16.58 -17.50
C ASN A 37 18.36 -15.99 -18.53
N LYS A 38 18.40 -16.51 -19.76
CA LYS A 38 19.26 -15.97 -20.84
C LYS A 38 18.81 -14.59 -21.34
N TYR A 39 17.56 -14.19 -21.09
CA TYR A 39 17.01 -12.92 -21.57
C TYR A 39 17.43 -11.75 -20.69
N PHE A 40 17.75 -11.98 -19.42
CA PHE A 40 18.26 -10.93 -18.53
C PHE A 40 19.61 -10.35 -19.00
N PRO A 41 20.70 -11.14 -19.18
CA PRO A 41 21.97 -10.60 -19.67
C PRO A 41 21.86 -10.03 -21.09
N LYS A 42 21.00 -10.61 -21.93
CA LYS A 42 20.73 -10.08 -23.27
C LYS A 42 20.03 -8.71 -23.22
N THR A 43 19.09 -8.52 -22.30
CA THR A 43 18.43 -7.22 -22.06
C THR A 43 19.46 -6.19 -21.62
N LEU A 44 20.33 -6.52 -20.66
CA LEU A 44 21.37 -5.60 -20.20
C LEU A 44 22.32 -5.20 -21.33
N ARG A 45 22.74 -6.15 -22.17
CA ARG A 45 23.60 -5.86 -23.33
C ARG A 45 22.93 -4.89 -24.31
N LEU A 46 21.73 -5.21 -24.77
CA LEU A 46 21.02 -4.37 -25.74
C LEU A 46 20.65 -3.00 -25.15
N LEU A 47 20.34 -2.93 -23.85
CA LEU A 47 20.10 -1.66 -23.17
C LEU A 47 21.37 -0.80 -23.12
N ARG A 48 22.54 -1.38 -22.80
CA ARG A 48 23.82 -0.66 -22.80
C ARG A 48 24.17 -0.12 -24.18
N GLU A 49 24.00 -0.94 -25.22
CA GLU A 49 24.19 -0.52 -26.62
C GLU A 49 23.28 0.67 -26.95
N ARG A 50 21.99 0.60 -26.58
CA ARG A 50 21.03 1.69 -26.78
C ARG A 50 21.42 2.97 -26.02
N LEU A 51 21.87 2.85 -24.78
CA LEU A 51 22.27 4.01 -23.96
C LEU A 51 23.57 4.65 -24.46
N ALA A 52 24.45 3.88 -25.10
CA ALA A 52 25.71 4.33 -25.68
C ALA A 52 25.59 4.95 -27.08
N ASP A 53 24.46 4.76 -27.77
CA ASP A 53 24.13 5.43 -29.03
C ASP A 53 24.24 6.97 -28.86
N SER A 54 24.27 7.77 -29.91
CA SER A 54 24.17 9.24 -29.82
C SER A 54 22.71 9.72 -29.91
N SER A 55 21.79 8.90 -30.44
CA SER A 55 20.39 9.29 -30.66
C SER A 55 19.55 9.33 -29.38
N ASP A 56 19.10 10.51 -28.97
CA ASP A 56 18.24 10.68 -27.79
C ASP A 56 16.82 10.09 -27.98
N ASN A 57 16.36 9.98 -29.23
CA ASN A 57 15.01 9.47 -29.53
C ASN A 57 14.79 8.05 -29.00
N MET A 58 15.77 7.16 -29.15
CA MET A 58 15.64 5.78 -28.64
C MET A 58 16.03 5.67 -27.18
N LYS A 59 17.06 6.39 -26.73
CA LYS A 59 17.49 6.42 -25.32
C LYS A 59 16.37 6.85 -24.37
N LEU A 60 15.66 7.91 -24.71
CA LEU A 60 14.65 8.52 -23.86
C LEU A 60 13.23 8.02 -24.15
N SER A 61 13.09 7.02 -25.04
CA SER A 61 11.80 6.44 -25.38
C SER A 61 11.13 5.74 -24.19
N ASP A 62 9.78 5.65 -24.21
CA ASP A 62 9.00 4.90 -23.21
C ASP A 62 9.51 3.46 -23.07
N SER A 63 9.94 2.83 -24.16
CA SER A 63 10.44 1.47 -24.16
C SER A 63 11.68 1.30 -23.27
N THR A 64 12.61 2.25 -23.32
CA THR A 64 13.85 2.23 -22.52
C THR A 64 13.52 2.45 -21.06
N VAL A 65 12.62 3.40 -20.76
CA VAL A 65 12.16 3.67 -19.41
C VAL A 65 11.46 2.45 -18.81
N ILE A 66 10.59 1.77 -19.57
CA ILE A 66 9.93 0.54 -19.14
C ILE A 66 10.96 -0.57 -18.87
N VAL A 67 11.99 -0.72 -19.69
CA VAL A 67 13.04 -1.73 -19.49
C VAL A 67 13.81 -1.46 -18.20
N VAL A 68 14.22 -0.22 -17.94
CA VAL A 68 14.96 0.13 -16.71
C VAL A 68 14.07 -0.06 -15.47
N LEU A 69 12.81 0.35 -15.54
CA LEU A 69 11.81 0.11 -14.50
C LEU A 69 11.59 -1.39 -14.26
N SER A 70 11.56 -2.19 -15.31
CA SER A 70 11.44 -3.65 -15.24
C SER A 70 12.61 -4.30 -14.53
N LEU A 71 13.84 -3.83 -14.80
CA LEU A 71 15.05 -4.29 -14.12
C LEU A 71 15.03 -3.92 -12.64
N ALA A 72 14.60 -2.70 -12.29
CA ALA A 72 14.44 -2.26 -10.91
C ALA A 72 13.44 -3.14 -10.15
N ASN A 73 12.25 -3.35 -10.72
CA ASN A 73 11.21 -4.19 -10.11
C ASN A 73 11.65 -5.65 -9.96
N HIS A 74 12.33 -6.20 -10.97
CA HIS A 74 12.86 -7.55 -10.90
C HIS A 74 13.87 -7.67 -9.75
N ALA A 75 14.88 -6.80 -9.72
CA ALA A 75 15.88 -6.80 -8.65
C ALA A 75 15.24 -6.63 -7.26
N HIS A 76 14.27 -5.73 -7.11
CA HIS A 76 13.57 -5.51 -5.84
C HIS A 76 12.85 -6.79 -5.36
N ARG A 77 12.15 -7.48 -6.27
CA ARG A 77 11.45 -8.74 -5.95
C ARG A 77 12.39 -9.89 -5.64
N LEU A 78 13.62 -9.86 -6.14
CA LEU A 78 14.65 -10.85 -5.82
C LEU A 78 15.44 -10.53 -4.54
N GLY A 79 15.06 -9.49 -3.80
CA GLY A 79 15.83 -9.02 -2.64
C GLY A 79 17.18 -8.38 -3.01
N GLN A 80 17.44 -8.13 -4.29
CA GLN A 80 18.67 -7.50 -4.79
C GLN A 80 18.57 -5.97 -4.67
N TYR A 81 18.47 -5.46 -3.44
CA TYR A 81 18.12 -4.07 -3.16
C TYR A 81 19.13 -3.06 -3.71
N GLU A 82 20.42 -3.38 -3.67
CA GLU A 82 21.48 -2.55 -4.27
C GLU A 82 21.33 -2.39 -5.77
N ALA A 83 21.00 -3.48 -6.47
CA ALA A 83 20.75 -3.46 -7.89
C ALA A 83 19.45 -2.69 -8.20
N ALA A 84 18.39 -2.89 -7.41
CA ALA A 84 17.14 -2.15 -7.53
C ALA A 84 17.36 -0.64 -7.39
N ARG A 85 18.11 -0.20 -6.39
CA ARG A 85 18.49 1.22 -6.21
C ARG A 85 19.31 1.75 -7.38
N SER A 86 20.27 0.98 -7.87
CA SER A 86 21.10 1.39 -9.01
C SER A 86 20.24 1.60 -10.27
N HIS A 87 19.32 0.68 -10.55
CA HIS A 87 18.37 0.80 -11.67
C HIS A 87 17.44 1.99 -11.50
N LEU A 88 16.95 2.25 -10.29
CA LEU A 88 16.11 3.39 -9.97
C LEU A 88 16.82 4.74 -10.08
N GLY A 89 18.08 4.83 -9.67
CA GLY A 89 18.92 6.00 -9.92
C GLY A 89 19.12 6.24 -11.42
N GLY A 90 19.27 5.17 -12.21
CA GLY A 90 19.27 5.24 -13.67
C GLY A 90 17.94 5.72 -14.25
N LEU A 91 16.81 5.22 -13.72
CA LEU A 91 15.47 5.64 -14.10
C LEU A 91 15.26 7.14 -13.84
N ARG A 92 15.65 7.63 -12.66
CA ARG A 92 15.57 9.06 -12.31
C ARG A 92 16.35 9.93 -13.31
N LYS A 93 17.58 9.52 -13.67
CA LYS A 93 18.38 10.22 -14.69
C LYS A 93 17.69 10.27 -16.05
N LEU A 94 17.07 9.17 -16.49
CA LEU A 94 16.31 9.15 -17.76
C LEU A 94 15.10 10.09 -17.71
N VAL A 95 14.41 10.15 -16.57
CA VAL A 95 13.29 11.08 -16.36
C VAL A 95 13.75 12.52 -16.43
N ASP A 96 14.84 12.86 -15.74
CA ASP A 96 15.39 14.22 -15.74
C ASP A 96 15.86 14.64 -17.14
N LEU A 97 16.56 13.75 -17.87
CA LEU A 97 16.97 13.98 -19.26
C LEU A 97 15.79 14.18 -20.22
N ARG A 98 14.64 13.57 -19.93
CA ARG A 98 13.40 13.76 -20.70
C ARG A 98 12.62 15.02 -20.27
N GLY A 99 13.17 15.84 -19.38
CA GLY A 99 12.55 17.07 -18.91
C GLY A 99 11.62 16.89 -17.70
N GLY A 100 11.80 15.82 -16.92
CA GLY A 100 11.09 15.58 -15.67
C GLY A 100 9.80 14.76 -15.79
N ILE A 101 9.21 14.43 -14.64
CA ILE A 101 8.11 13.47 -14.53
C ILE A 101 6.83 13.90 -15.25
N SER A 102 6.61 15.20 -15.42
CA SER A 102 5.44 15.76 -16.13
C SER A 102 5.37 15.35 -17.61
N ASN A 103 6.51 15.05 -18.24
CA ASN A 103 6.59 14.61 -19.64
C ASN A 103 6.04 13.19 -19.86
N PHE A 104 5.77 12.45 -18.79
CA PHE A 104 5.20 11.10 -18.86
C PHE A 104 3.66 11.10 -18.70
N ARG A 105 3.02 12.27 -18.54
CA ARG A 105 1.55 12.38 -18.39
C ARG A 105 0.75 11.76 -19.54
N ARG A 106 1.33 11.69 -20.75
CA ARG A 106 0.72 11.03 -21.92
C ARG A 106 0.66 9.50 -21.80
N ASN A 107 1.40 8.92 -20.86
CA ASN A 107 1.43 7.49 -20.59
C ASN A 107 1.16 7.23 -19.10
N PRO A 108 -0.10 7.34 -18.63
CA PRO A 108 -0.45 7.17 -17.22
C PRO A 108 -0.14 5.77 -16.70
N LYS A 109 -0.05 4.76 -17.58
CA LYS A 109 0.36 3.41 -17.20
C LYS A 109 1.81 3.36 -16.75
N LEU A 110 2.69 3.96 -17.55
CA LEU A 110 4.11 4.03 -17.23
C LEU A 110 4.34 4.84 -15.94
N LEU A 111 3.67 5.99 -15.80
CA LEU A 111 3.73 6.78 -14.57
C LEU A 111 3.30 6.00 -13.33
N LEU A 112 2.19 5.27 -13.44
CA LEU A 112 1.68 4.45 -12.35
C LEU A 112 2.73 3.43 -11.89
N GLU A 113 3.33 2.71 -12.83
CA GLU A 113 4.34 1.70 -12.51
C GLU A 113 5.64 2.32 -11.97
N MET A 114 6.03 3.51 -12.43
CA MET A 114 7.17 4.24 -11.88
C MET A 114 6.93 4.62 -10.41
N PHE A 115 5.76 5.19 -10.11
CA PHE A 115 5.41 5.57 -8.73
C PHE A 115 5.23 4.35 -7.83
N ARG A 116 4.64 3.25 -8.33
CA ARG A 116 4.54 1.99 -7.56
C ARG A 116 5.91 1.48 -7.14
N CYS A 117 6.87 1.47 -8.07
CA CYS A 117 8.22 1.01 -7.79
C CYS A 117 8.93 1.92 -6.78
N ASP A 118 8.80 3.24 -6.94
CA ASP A 118 9.41 4.24 -6.05
C ASP A 118 8.84 4.19 -4.62
N ILE A 119 7.51 4.28 -4.50
CA ILE A 119 6.77 4.18 -3.23
C ILE A 119 7.05 2.84 -2.56
N GLY A 120 7.02 1.74 -3.33
CA GLY A 120 7.26 0.39 -2.80
C GLY A 120 8.66 0.25 -2.18
N MET A 121 9.69 0.81 -2.82
CA MET A 121 11.05 0.83 -2.28
C MET A 121 11.18 1.69 -1.02
N ALA A 122 10.51 2.85 -0.99
CA ALA A 122 10.49 3.72 0.19
C ALA A 122 9.83 3.03 1.38
N LEU A 123 8.70 2.34 1.18
CA LEU A 123 8.03 1.56 2.22
C LEU A 123 8.82 0.33 2.66
N HIS A 124 9.61 -0.28 1.76
CA HIS A 124 10.44 -1.43 2.08
C HIS A 124 11.63 -1.05 2.98
N ASN A 125 12.43 -0.06 2.56
CA ASN A 125 13.72 0.27 3.19
C ASN A 125 13.68 1.53 4.07
N GLY A 126 12.55 2.22 4.19
CA GLY A 126 12.44 3.48 4.91
C GLY A 126 13.25 4.62 4.29
N LEU A 127 13.68 4.47 3.04
CA LEU A 127 14.42 5.47 2.28
C LEU A 127 13.47 6.57 1.78
N ASP A 128 14.04 7.73 1.47
CA ASP A 128 13.32 8.80 0.79
C ASP A 128 12.93 8.37 -0.63
N THR A 129 11.82 8.92 -1.10
CA THR A 129 11.35 8.69 -2.46
C THR A 129 12.23 9.40 -3.49
N LEU A 130 12.22 8.91 -4.73
CA LEU A 130 12.93 9.52 -5.85
C LEU A 130 12.16 10.69 -6.45
N PHE A 131 10.84 10.62 -6.44
CA PHE A 131 9.96 11.66 -6.98
C PHE A 131 9.32 12.46 -5.84
N PHE A 132 9.14 13.76 -6.04
CA PHE A 132 8.51 14.67 -5.06
C PHE A 132 9.25 14.80 -3.72
N ASN A 133 10.52 14.41 -3.65
CA ASN A 133 11.37 14.59 -2.47
C ASN A 133 11.83 16.05 -2.29
N ASP A 134 11.89 16.82 -3.38
CA ASP A 134 12.18 18.25 -3.35
C ASP A 134 10.96 19.05 -3.86
N PRO A 135 10.18 19.67 -2.95
CA PRO A 135 9.00 20.46 -3.31
C PRO A 135 9.30 21.66 -4.23
N THR A 136 10.55 22.14 -4.28
CA THR A 136 10.95 23.25 -5.16
C THR A 136 11.12 22.80 -6.61
N ARG A 137 11.40 21.51 -6.83
CA ARG A 137 11.58 20.91 -8.17
C ARG A 137 10.33 20.18 -8.63
N GLU A 138 9.66 19.47 -7.71
CA GLU A 138 8.53 18.61 -8.01
C GLU A 138 7.44 18.80 -6.96
N GLN A 139 6.36 19.47 -7.36
CA GLN A 139 5.17 19.61 -6.52
C GLN A 139 4.37 18.31 -6.52
N TYR A 140 3.83 17.95 -5.37
CA TYR A 140 2.93 16.80 -5.26
C TYR A 140 1.75 16.93 -6.23
N MET A 141 1.26 15.78 -6.70
CA MET A 141 -0.03 15.73 -7.37
C MET A 141 -1.12 16.33 -6.45
N PRO A 142 -1.99 17.21 -6.97
CA PRO A 142 -3.05 17.80 -6.16
C PRO A 142 -4.07 16.74 -5.75
N TYR A 143 -4.74 16.97 -4.63
CA TYR A 143 -5.93 16.22 -4.28
C TYR A 143 -7.02 16.42 -5.35
N LEU A 144 -7.79 15.36 -5.61
CA LEU A 144 -8.86 15.39 -6.61
C LEU A 144 -10.15 15.96 -6.00
N ASP A 145 -10.28 17.28 -5.96
CA ASP A 145 -11.44 17.97 -5.35
C ASP A 145 -12.80 17.53 -5.93
N LYS A 146 -12.80 17.05 -7.18
CA LYS A 146 -14.01 16.60 -7.89
C LYS A 146 -14.24 15.09 -7.82
N LEU A 147 -13.49 14.34 -7.02
CA LEU A 147 -13.63 12.88 -6.97
C LEU A 147 -15.05 12.45 -6.55
N SER A 148 -15.64 13.18 -5.60
CA SER A 148 -17.02 12.97 -5.15
C SER A 148 -18.07 13.25 -6.23
N SER A 149 -17.76 14.09 -7.24
CA SER A 149 -18.68 14.38 -8.35
C SER A 149 -18.92 13.19 -9.28
N PHE A 150 -18.05 12.17 -9.24
CA PHE A 150 -18.26 10.92 -9.98
C PHE A 150 -19.31 10.00 -9.32
N ILE A 151 -19.73 10.32 -8.10
CA ILE A 151 -20.79 9.62 -7.37
C ILE A 151 -22.06 10.48 -7.42
N PRO A 152 -23.19 9.95 -7.94
CA PRO A 152 -24.49 10.62 -7.87
C PRO A 152 -24.83 11.03 -6.44
N LEU A 153 -25.46 12.19 -6.26
CA LEU A 153 -25.76 12.73 -4.92
C LEU A 153 -26.53 11.74 -4.04
N GLU A 154 -27.48 11.00 -4.62
CA GLU A 154 -28.31 9.99 -3.97
C GLU A 154 -27.55 8.74 -3.51
N CYS A 155 -26.37 8.49 -4.10
CA CYS A 155 -25.53 7.33 -3.80
C CYS A 155 -24.31 7.69 -2.96
N ARG A 156 -24.20 8.94 -2.49
CA ARG A 156 -23.09 9.35 -1.62
C ARG A 156 -23.36 8.81 -0.21
N PRO A 157 -22.31 8.36 0.50
CA PRO A 157 -22.47 8.00 1.90
C PRO A 157 -22.98 9.20 2.70
N ASP A 158 -23.94 8.96 3.60
CA ASP A 158 -24.39 9.99 4.52
C ASP A 158 -23.26 10.40 5.47
N VAL A 159 -23.36 11.62 6.00
CA VAL A 159 -22.39 12.16 6.97
C VAL A 159 -22.29 11.26 8.21
N GLU A 160 -23.36 10.54 8.55
CA GLU A 160 -23.41 9.61 9.68
C GLU A 160 -22.74 8.27 9.38
N THR A 161 -22.65 7.86 8.10
CA THR A 161 -22.14 6.55 7.69
C THR A 161 -20.61 6.51 7.59
N CYS A 162 -19.94 7.65 7.48
CA CYS A 162 -18.48 7.71 7.35
C CYS A 162 -17.83 8.55 8.45
N THR A 163 -16.80 7.99 9.09
CA THR A 163 -16.00 8.67 10.12
C THR A 163 -15.06 9.68 9.45
N ARG A 164 -15.50 10.93 9.34
CA ARG A 164 -14.71 12.01 8.73
C ARG A 164 -13.49 12.37 9.58
N SER A 165 -12.46 12.94 8.95
CA SER A 165 -11.23 13.35 9.62
C SER A 165 -11.44 14.23 10.87
N ASN A 166 -12.45 15.11 10.85
CA ASN A 166 -12.84 15.96 11.98
C ASN A 166 -13.41 15.20 13.18
N THR A 167 -14.01 14.02 12.96
CA THR A 167 -14.55 13.16 14.03
C THR A 167 -13.50 12.27 14.67
N LEU A 168 -12.37 12.05 13.99
CA LEU A 168 -11.25 11.27 14.52
C LEU A 168 -10.39 12.03 15.52
N GLY A 169 -10.40 13.37 15.46
CA GLY A 169 -9.50 14.20 16.27
C GLY A 169 -8.08 14.27 15.72
N LEU A 170 -7.90 14.10 14.40
CA LEU A 170 -6.60 14.29 13.75
C LEU A 170 -6.13 15.74 13.90
N THR A 171 -4.87 15.92 14.29
CA THR A 171 -4.33 17.27 14.52
C THR A 171 -3.68 17.86 13.27
N CYS A 172 -3.17 17.00 12.39
CA CYS A 172 -2.56 17.41 11.13
C CYS A 172 -3.62 17.59 10.01
N PRO A 173 -3.79 18.81 9.44
CA PRO A 173 -4.73 19.04 8.34
C PRO A 173 -4.39 18.26 7.06
N GLU A 174 -3.11 17.98 6.82
CA GLU A 174 -2.67 17.27 5.62
C GLU A 174 -2.99 15.77 5.70
N LEU A 175 -2.83 15.17 6.88
CA LEU A 175 -3.26 13.80 7.14
C LEU A 175 -4.79 13.68 7.06
N ALA A 176 -5.52 14.66 7.59
CA ALA A 176 -6.98 14.74 7.47
C ALA A 176 -7.44 14.75 6.00
N LYS A 177 -6.79 15.53 5.13
CA LYS A 177 -7.09 15.53 3.69
C LYS A 177 -6.77 14.18 3.02
N ALA A 178 -5.64 13.57 3.36
CA ALA A 178 -5.28 12.24 2.83
C ALA A 178 -6.32 11.19 3.23
N TRP A 179 -6.78 11.24 4.48
CA TRP A 179 -7.83 10.39 5.02
C TRP A 179 -9.15 10.55 4.25
N ASP A 180 -9.65 11.78 4.11
CA ASP A 180 -10.92 12.08 3.43
C ASP A 180 -10.86 11.75 1.93
N MET A 181 -9.70 11.97 1.29
CA MET A 181 -9.46 11.56 -0.09
C MET A 181 -9.61 10.04 -0.26
N MET A 182 -9.01 9.26 0.64
CA MET A 182 -9.10 7.81 0.57
C MET A 182 -10.49 7.28 0.92
N GLN A 183 -11.24 7.93 1.82
CA GLN A 183 -12.65 7.58 2.02
C GLN A 183 -13.45 7.78 0.74
N THR A 184 -13.33 8.97 0.13
CA THR A 184 -14.02 9.30 -1.13
C THR A 184 -13.65 8.32 -2.23
N PHE A 185 -12.38 7.92 -2.31
CA PHE A 185 -11.91 6.92 -3.26
C PHE A 185 -12.54 5.54 -3.02
N CYS A 186 -12.61 5.07 -1.77
CA CYS A 186 -13.26 3.78 -1.45
C CYS A 186 -14.74 3.78 -1.83
N SER A 187 -15.46 4.85 -1.50
CA SER A 187 -16.87 5.01 -1.87
C SER A 187 -17.06 5.02 -3.39
N LEU A 188 -16.17 5.68 -4.13
CA LEU A 188 -16.20 5.67 -5.59
C LEU A 188 -15.97 4.26 -6.16
N ILE A 189 -15.04 3.51 -5.57
CA ILE A 189 -14.73 2.12 -5.96
C ILE A 189 -15.94 1.21 -5.72
N ASN A 190 -16.56 1.29 -4.54
CA ASN A 190 -17.75 0.49 -4.23
C ASN A 190 -18.90 0.84 -5.16
N TYR A 191 -19.19 2.13 -5.37
CA TYR A 191 -20.21 2.57 -6.32
C TYR A 191 -19.91 2.10 -7.76
N ALA A 192 -18.66 2.18 -8.21
CA ALA A 192 -18.27 1.70 -9.53
C ALA A 192 -18.46 0.19 -9.66
N ALA A 193 -18.15 -0.59 -8.61
CA ALA A 193 -18.34 -2.03 -8.59
C ALA A 193 -19.83 -2.40 -8.68
N GLU A 194 -20.69 -1.77 -7.87
CA GLU A 194 -22.15 -1.97 -7.88
C GLU A 194 -22.76 -1.60 -9.24
N SER A 195 -22.35 -0.46 -9.80
CA SER A 195 -22.80 0.01 -11.11
C SER A 195 -22.12 -0.67 -12.30
N LYS A 196 -21.24 -1.65 -12.06
CA LYS A 196 -20.44 -2.38 -13.07
C LYS A 196 -19.64 -1.47 -14.00
N ARG A 197 -19.17 -0.34 -13.46
CA ARG A 197 -18.33 0.65 -14.16
C ARG A 197 -16.87 0.42 -13.85
N LYS A 198 -16.01 0.75 -14.82
CA LYS A 198 -14.56 0.78 -14.61
C LYS A 198 -14.13 2.16 -14.15
N ILE A 199 -13.22 2.21 -13.19
CA ILE A 199 -12.58 3.45 -12.76
C ILE A 199 -11.43 3.77 -13.72
N PRO A 200 -11.30 5.03 -14.18
CA PRO A 200 -10.19 5.43 -15.02
C PRO A 200 -8.85 5.19 -14.32
N GLN A 201 -7.87 4.72 -15.08
CA GLN A 201 -6.52 4.50 -14.54
C GLN A 201 -5.87 5.79 -14.03
N GLU A 202 -6.20 6.94 -14.63
CA GLU A 202 -5.76 8.25 -14.16
C GLU A 202 -6.29 8.58 -12.76
N THR A 203 -7.52 8.17 -12.43
CA THR A 203 -8.07 8.34 -11.09
C THR A 203 -7.23 7.55 -10.08
N MET A 204 -6.91 6.30 -10.40
CA MET A 204 -6.06 5.46 -9.53
C MET A 204 -4.65 6.05 -9.38
N LEU A 205 -4.02 6.45 -10.49
CA LEU A 205 -2.71 7.10 -10.51
C LEU A 205 -2.68 8.36 -9.66
N ASN A 206 -3.62 9.28 -9.89
CA ASN A 206 -3.64 10.58 -9.24
C ASN A 206 -3.96 10.45 -7.75
N THR A 207 -4.91 9.58 -7.36
CA THR A 207 -5.20 9.31 -5.95
C THR A 207 -3.99 8.70 -5.26
N MET A 208 -3.38 7.66 -5.84
CA MET A 208 -2.19 7.01 -5.29
C MET A 208 -1.05 8.01 -5.09
N ALA A 209 -0.70 8.77 -6.12
CA ALA A 209 0.39 9.73 -6.07
C ALA A 209 0.11 10.89 -5.10
N ALA A 210 -1.12 11.41 -5.06
CA ALA A 210 -1.48 12.50 -4.15
C ALA A 210 -1.41 12.07 -2.68
N VAL A 211 -1.87 10.85 -2.36
CA VAL A 211 -1.95 10.37 -0.98
C VAL A 211 -0.62 9.77 -0.51
N MET A 212 -0.06 8.80 -1.23
CA MET A 212 1.04 7.98 -0.71
C MET A 212 2.34 8.76 -0.53
N TYR A 213 2.70 9.66 -1.46
CA TYR A 213 3.90 10.49 -1.31
C TYR A 213 3.82 11.41 -0.09
N ARG A 214 2.64 11.98 0.20
CA ARG A 214 2.43 12.80 1.40
C ARG A 214 2.51 11.97 2.67
N LEU A 215 1.89 10.78 2.69
CA LEU A 215 1.97 9.87 3.84
C LEU A 215 3.41 9.46 4.17
N LEU A 216 4.23 9.24 3.14
CA LEU A 216 5.64 8.90 3.28
C LEU A 216 6.49 10.06 3.84
N HIS A 217 6.14 11.31 3.50
CA HIS A 217 6.91 12.48 3.92
C HIS A 217 6.41 13.12 5.23
N MET A 218 5.23 12.71 5.73
CA MET A 218 4.75 13.08 7.06
C MET A 218 5.41 12.23 8.15
N ARG A 219 5.70 12.85 9.30
CA ARG A 219 6.25 12.20 10.50
C ARG A 219 5.54 12.72 11.74
N PHE A 220 5.14 11.82 12.63
CA PHE A 220 4.50 12.17 13.89
C PHE A 220 5.17 11.38 15.05
N PRO A 221 5.00 11.80 16.32
CA PRO A 221 5.52 11.06 17.46
C PRO A 221 4.95 9.63 17.52
N SER A 222 5.79 8.64 17.87
CA SER A 222 5.34 7.25 18.08
C SER A 222 4.24 7.20 19.13
N GLY A 223 3.23 6.37 18.92
CA GLY A 223 2.08 6.24 19.81
C GLY A 223 1.10 7.42 19.77
N SER A 224 1.28 8.40 18.88
CA SER A 224 0.25 9.42 18.62
C SER A 224 -0.84 8.89 17.68
N LEU A 225 -2.05 9.48 17.79
CA LEU A 225 -3.16 9.17 16.86
C LEU A 225 -2.77 9.48 15.41
N ASP A 226 -2.11 10.62 15.17
CA ASP A 226 -1.70 11.00 13.83
C ASP A 226 -0.69 9.98 13.25
N GLU A 227 0.24 9.46 14.05
CA GLU A 227 1.21 8.46 13.58
C GLU A 227 0.56 7.11 13.25
N VAL A 228 -0.29 6.59 14.13
CA VAL A 228 -0.93 5.29 13.90
C VAL A 228 -1.92 5.36 12.72
N VAL A 229 -2.60 6.50 12.53
CA VAL A 229 -3.48 6.72 11.38
C VAL A 229 -2.66 6.90 10.11
N ARG A 230 -1.55 7.63 10.14
CA ARG A 230 -0.63 7.75 9.00
C ARG A 230 -0.10 6.39 8.56
N LEU A 231 0.36 5.56 9.50
CA LEU A 231 0.86 4.21 9.22
C LEU A 231 -0.25 3.27 8.76
N GLY A 232 -1.40 3.26 9.43
CA GLY A 232 -2.55 2.45 9.04
C GLY A 232 -3.06 2.79 7.64
N LEU A 233 -3.14 4.09 7.31
CA LEU A 233 -3.50 4.53 5.97
C LEU A 233 -2.41 4.21 4.94
N SER A 234 -1.13 4.22 5.32
CA SER A 234 -0.02 3.78 4.46
C SER A 234 -0.11 2.29 4.14
N VAL A 235 -0.40 1.47 5.14
CA VAL A 235 -0.61 0.02 5.00
C VAL A 235 -1.83 -0.25 4.11
N PHE A 236 -2.97 0.41 4.38
CA PHE A 236 -4.16 0.33 3.55
C PHE A 236 -3.86 0.70 2.08
N CYS A 237 -3.22 1.84 1.85
CA CYS A 237 -2.86 2.30 0.50
C CYS A 237 -1.90 1.34 -0.19
N SER A 238 -0.94 0.77 0.53
CA SER A 238 -0.02 -0.22 -0.04
C SER A 238 -0.75 -1.48 -0.51
N HIS A 239 -1.74 -1.94 0.27
CA HIS A 239 -2.58 -3.08 -0.06
C HIS A 239 -3.42 -2.82 -1.32
N ILE A 240 -3.99 -1.62 -1.47
CA ILE A 240 -4.85 -1.30 -2.63
C ILE A 240 -4.03 -0.98 -3.88
N PHE A 241 -2.95 -0.21 -3.73
CA PHE A 241 -2.26 0.36 -4.89
C PHE A 241 -1.03 -0.41 -5.34
N LEU A 242 -0.34 -1.14 -4.47
CA LEU A 242 0.97 -1.74 -4.77
C LEU A 242 0.93 -3.25 -5.03
N GLN A 243 -0.23 -3.87 -5.01
CA GLN A 243 -0.38 -5.28 -5.38
C GLN A 243 -0.20 -5.48 -6.89
N TRP A 244 0.61 -6.47 -7.26
CA TRP A 244 0.71 -6.93 -8.64
C TRP A 244 -0.05 -8.25 -8.79
N SER A 245 -1.34 -8.16 -9.11
CA SER A 245 -2.21 -9.34 -9.30
C SER A 245 -2.10 -10.36 -8.16
N ASN A 246 -2.24 -9.88 -6.91
CA ASN A 246 -2.12 -10.64 -5.66
C ASN A 246 -0.69 -10.98 -5.19
N VAL A 247 0.35 -10.61 -5.96
CA VAL A 247 1.74 -10.65 -5.49
C VAL A 247 2.09 -9.31 -4.84
N GLY A 248 2.16 -9.30 -3.51
CA GLY A 248 2.62 -8.14 -2.74
C GLY A 248 4.07 -7.77 -3.06
N LEU A 249 4.45 -6.53 -2.76
CA LEU A 249 5.85 -6.16 -2.67
C LEU A 249 6.38 -6.57 -1.28
N PRO A 250 7.66 -6.93 -1.14
CA PRO A 250 8.26 -7.07 0.18
C PRO A 250 8.25 -5.69 0.84
N LEU A 251 7.61 -5.53 1.98
CA LEU A 251 7.57 -4.26 2.72
C LEU A 251 8.21 -4.51 4.09
N HIS A 252 9.52 -4.42 4.26
CA HIS A 252 10.13 -4.84 5.53
C HIS A 252 9.91 -3.82 6.66
N ASN A 253 10.13 -2.54 6.38
CA ASN A 253 10.08 -1.51 7.42
C ASN A 253 8.66 -1.07 7.81
N LEU A 254 7.71 -1.09 6.87
CA LEU A 254 6.33 -0.66 7.14
C LEU A 254 5.60 -1.53 8.18
N PRO A 255 5.57 -2.88 8.09
CA PRO A 255 4.93 -3.75 9.08
C PRO A 255 5.56 -3.61 10.46
N LEU A 256 6.90 -3.52 10.52
CA LEU A 256 7.62 -3.34 11.78
C LEU A 256 7.23 -2.02 12.45
N ALA A 257 7.32 -0.90 11.72
CA ALA A 257 6.93 0.41 12.22
C ALA A 257 5.45 0.43 12.63
N TYR A 258 4.58 -0.22 11.85
CA TYR A 258 3.15 -0.28 12.14
C TYR A 258 2.83 -1.08 13.39
N LYS A 259 3.43 -2.27 13.55
CA LYS A 259 3.28 -3.11 14.73
C LYS A 259 3.73 -2.38 15.99
N THR A 260 4.92 -1.79 15.97
CA THR A 260 5.42 -1.01 17.12
C THR A 260 4.46 0.13 17.47
N CYS A 261 4.01 0.89 16.47
CA CYS A 261 3.08 1.99 16.71
C CYS A 261 1.72 1.51 17.24
N LEU A 262 1.19 0.37 16.77
CA LEU A 262 -0.07 -0.19 17.27
C LEU A 262 0.02 -0.61 18.74
N LEU A 263 1.13 -1.26 19.12
CA LEU A 263 1.36 -1.69 20.50
C LEU A 263 1.54 -0.50 21.43
N ASP A 264 2.32 0.52 21.02
CA ASP A 264 2.47 1.76 21.78
C ASP A 264 1.14 2.50 21.92
N PHE A 265 0.36 2.56 20.84
CA PHE A 265 -0.90 3.29 20.77
C PHE A 265 -2.03 2.61 21.56
N GLY A 266 -2.18 1.28 21.48
CA GLY A 266 -3.27 0.57 22.16
C GLY A 266 -3.16 0.54 23.68
N ASN A 267 -1.99 0.85 24.24
CA ASN A 267 -1.82 1.06 25.68
C ASN A 267 -2.38 2.42 26.15
N SER A 268 -2.86 3.28 25.25
CA SER A 268 -3.44 4.59 25.57
C SER A 268 -4.96 4.50 25.79
N SER A 269 -5.45 4.99 26.92
CA SER A 269 -6.86 4.88 27.35
C SER A 269 -7.87 5.77 26.62
N LYS A 270 -7.49 6.45 25.53
CA LYS A 270 -8.27 7.55 24.94
C LYS A 270 -8.87 7.29 23.55
N ILE A 271 -8.87 6.04 23.09
CA ILE A 271 -9.11 5.74 21.66
C ILE A 271 -10.45 5.04 21.47
N SER A 272 -11.12 5.33 20.34
CA SER A 272 -12.28 4.56 19.90
C SER A 272 -11.86 3.14 19.52
N THR A 273 -12.45 2.15 20.17
CA THR A 273 -12.23 0.72 19.87
C THR A 273 -12.55 0.37 18.41
N LYS A 274 -13.44 1.14 17.76
CA LYS A 274 -13.78 1.00 16.35
C LYS A 274 -12.62 1.31 15.40
N ILE A 275 -11.82 2.36 15.66
CA ILE A 275 -10.66 2.66 14.81
C ILE A 275 -9.55 1.65 15.04
N LEU A 276 -9.34 1.22 16.30
CA LEU A 276 -8.38 0.17 16.60
C LEU A 276 -8.74 -1.13 15.86
N PHE A 277 -10.02 -1.51 15.87
CA PHE A 277 -10.51 -2.66 15.11
C PHE A 277 -10.18 -2.54 13.61
N TRP A 278 -10.48 -1.38 12.99
CA TRP A 278 -10.15 -1.15 11.59
C TRP A 278 -8.63 -1.25 11.32
N LEU A 279 -7.80 -0.63 12.17
CA LEU A 279 -6.34 -0.68 12.05
C LEU A 279 -5.80 -2.12 12.10
N LEU A 280 -6.25 -2.91 13.08
CA LEU A 280 -5.82 -4.31 13.21
C LEU A 280 -6.28 -5.16 12.02
N MET A 281 -7.50 -4.95 11.52
CA MET A 281 -8.03 -5.63 10.34
C MET A 281 -7.20 -5.32 9.09
N VAL A 282 -6.89 -4.03 8.87
CA VAL A 282 -6.04 -3.59 7.76
C VAL A 282 -4.64 -4.19 7.87
N GLY A 283 -4.04 -4.18 9.06
CA GLY A 283 -2.74 -4.80 9.31
C GLY A 283 -2.74 -6.29 8.95
N ARG A 284 -3.75 -7.02 9.42
CA ARG A 284 -3.91 -8.45 9.12
C ARG A 284 -4.04 -8.75 7.63
N MET A 285 -4.83 -7.96 6.90
CA MET A 285 -5.05 -8.20 5.47
C MET A 285 -3.85 -7.80 4.60
N ALA A 286 -3.06 -6.83 5.05
CA ALA A 286 -2.05 -6.20 4.21
C ALA A 286 -0.62 -6.65 4.48
N VAL A 287 -0.24 -6.82 5.76
CA VAL A 287 1.17 -6.87 6.15
C VAL A 287 1.51 -7.91 7.22
N PHE A 288 0.54 -8.36 8.03
CA PHE A 288 0.81 -9.29 9.13
C PHE A 288 0.44 -10.72 8.75
N GLY A 289 1.46 -11.57 8.62
CA GLY A 289 1.34 -13.00 8.39
C GLY A 289 0.89 -13.78 9.63
N ALA A 290 0.80 -15.11 9.48
CA ALA A 290 0.37 -16.01 10.55
C ALA A 290 1.35 -16.06 11.75
N ASP A 291 2.61 -15.72 11.53
CA ASP A 291 3.64 -15.55 12.54
C ASP A 291 3.29 -14.46 13.59
N GLU A 292 2.51 -13.46 13.17
CA GLU A 292 2.08 -12.35 14.03
C GLU A 292 0.77 -12.64 14.81
N ASP A 293 0.19 -13.84 14.65
CA ASP A 293 -1.08 -14.23 15.29
C ASP A 293 -1.05 -14.14 16.83
N THR A 294 0.13 -14.34 17.42
CA THR A 294 0.32 -14.42 18.88
C THR A 294 -0.09 -13.14 19.61
N TRP A 295 0.18 -11.97 19.05
CA TRP A 295 -0.25 -10.69 19.63
C TRP A 295 -1.48 -10.11 18.93
N LEU A 296 -1.65 -10.38 17.61
CA LEU A 296 -2.67 -9.73 16.79
C LEU A 296 -4.07 -10.29 17.05
N LYS A 297 -4.24 -11.62 17.15
CA LYS A 297 -5.55 -12.25 17.36
C LYS A 297 -6.19 -11.86 18.69
N PRO A 298 -5.48 -11.85 19.84
CA PRO A 298 -6.06 -11.39 21.11
C PRO A 298 -6.57 -9.94 21.05
N TRP A 299 -5.83 -9.06 20.38
CA TRP A 299 -6.21 -7.65 20.21
C TRP A 299 -7.41 -7.47 19.28
N LEU A 300 -7.46 -8.22 18.18
CA LEU A 300 -8.62 -8.27 17.29
C LEU A 300 -9.87 -8.73 18.02
N TRP A 301 -9.76 -9.81 18.81
CA TRP A 301 -10.88 -10.34 19.58
C TRP A 301 -11.40 -9.32 20.58
N LEU A 302 -10.50 -8.69 21.36
CA LEU A 302 -10.87 -7.67 22.32
C LEU A 302 -11.61 -6.52 21.64
N SER A 303 -11.08 -6.04 20.51
CA SER A 303 -11.69 -4.96 19.74
C SER A 303 -13.07 -5.33 19.20
N VAL A 304 -13.26 -6.57 18.73
CA VAL A 304 -14.57 -7.10 18.30
C VAL A 304 -15.58 -7.11 19.46
N ASN A 305 -15.17 -7.60 20.63
CA ASN A 305 -16.02 -7.69 21.81
C ASN A 305 -16.39 -6.30 22.35
N GLU A 306 -15.43 -5.38 22.44
CA GLU A 306 -15.67 -4.00 22.89
C GLU A 306 -16.51 -3.19 21.90
N CYS A 307 -16.46 -3.52 20.61
CA CYS A 307 -17.36 -2.94 19.62
C CYS A 307 -18.76 -3.58 19.64
N GLY A 308 -18.97 -4.67 20.40
CA GLY A 308 -20.24 -5.39 20.44
C GLY A 308 -20.60 -6.09 19.13
N ALA A 309 -19.62 -6.45 18.31
CA ALA A 309 -19.85 -7.06 17.00
C ALA A 309 -20.01 -8.58 17.12
N GLY A 310 -21.23 -9.04 17.41
CA GLY A 310 -21.57 -10.46 17.59
C GLY A 310 -21.68 -11.26 16.28
N SER A 311 -21.70 -10.58 15.13
CA SER A 311 -21.69 -11.17 13.81
C SER A 311 -20.75 -10.45 12.85
N TRP A 312 -20.37 -11.13 11.75
CA TRP A 312 -19.62 -10.48 10.68
C TRP A 312 -20.39 -9.29 10.07
N GLY A 313 -21.73 -9.33 10.01
CA GLY A 313 -22.51 -8.21 9.48
C GLY A 313 -22.36 -6.92 10.31
N GLU A 314 -22.31 -7.06 11.62
CA GLU A 314 -22.07 -5.95 12.55
C GLU A 314 -20.60 -5.48 12.48
N ALA A 315 -19.66 -6.43 12.46
CA ALA A 315 -18.22 -6.12 12.32
C ALA A 315 -17.92 -5.39 11.01
N ARG A 316 -18.51 -5.86 9.90
CA ARG A 316 -18.45 -5.24 8.58
C ARG A 316 -18.99 -3.82 8.62
N THR A 317 -20.15 -3.62 9.26
CA THR A 317 -20.73 -2.28 9.40
C THR A 317 -19.74 -1.33 10.07
N ILE A 318 -19.02 -1.75 11.11
CA ILE A 318 -18.00 -0.91 11.78
C ILE A 318 -16.86 -0.53 10.83
N VAL A 319 -16.24 -1.50 10.15
CA VAL A 319 -15.09 -1.21 9.27
C VAL A 319 -15.47 -0.37 8.05
N GLN A 320 -16.73 -0.46 7.59
CA GLN A 320 -17.27 0.36 6.51
C GLN A 320 -17.45 1.84 6.88
N HIS A 321 -17.44 2.20 8.16
CA HIS A 321 -17.39 3.61 8.56
C HIS A 321 -16.02 4.25 8.29
N PHE A 322 -14.99 3.44 8.05
CA PHE A 322 -13.64 3.86 7.69
C PHE A 322 -13.37 3.52 6.20
N GLN A 323 -12.11 3.39 5.79
CA GLN A 323 -11.79 2.97 4.42
C GLN A 323 -12.02 1.47 4.26
N TRP A 324 -12.97 1.11 3.40
CA TRP A 324 -13.29 -0.28 3.08
C TRP A 324 -13.77 -0.40 1.62
N ILE A 325 -13.28 -1.41 0.91
CA ILE A 325 -13.70 -1.74 -0.45
C ILE A 325 -14.32 -3.14 -0.39
N ASP A 326 -15.63 -3.22 -0.60
CA ASP A 326 -16.44 -4.40 -0.28
C ASP A 326 -15.93 -5.64 -1.00
N PHE A 327 -15.76 -5.57 -2.32
CA PHE A 327 -15.32 -6.73 -3.11
C PHE A 327 -13.85 -7.12 -2.89
N VAL A 328 -13.03 -6.22 -2.33
CA VAL A 328 -11.61 -6.50 -2.03
C VAL A 328 -11.48 -7.12 -0.65
N HIS A 329 -12.19 -6.58 0.35
CA HIS A 329 -11.94 -6.91 1.74
C HIS A 329 -12.98 -7.83 2.37
N ASP A 330 -14.23 -7.91 1.89
CA ASP A 330 -15.30 -8.62 2.62
C ASP A 330 -14.99 -10.11 2.85
N GLN A 331 -14.47 -10.79 1.83
CA GLN A 331 -14.14 -12.21 1.94
C GLN A 331 -13.01 -12.46 2.95
N TYR A 332 -11.90 -11.71 2.84
CA TYR A 332 -10.76 -11.84 3.74
C TYR A 332 -11.09 -11.40 5.16
N GLY A 333 -11.84 -10.30 5.30
CA GLY A 333 -12.29 -9.78 6.58
C GLY A 333 -13.17 -10.78 7.33
N ARG A 334 -14.11 -11.44 6.64
CA ARG A 334 -14.92 -12.51 7.23
C ARG A 334 -14.06 -13.67 7.74
N VAL A 335 -13.10 -14.14 6.93
CA VAL A 335 -12.21 -15.24 7.33
C VAL A 335 -11.42 -14.87 8.60
N ILE A 336 -10.93 -13.64 8.69
CA ILE A 336 -10.21 -13.15 9.88
C ILE A 336 -11.15 -13.11 11.08
N TYR A 337 -12.34 -12.54 10.92
CA TYR A 337 -13.35 -12.43 11.98
C TYR A 337 -13.74 -13.82 12.51
N ASP A 338 -14.09 -14.75 11.63
CA ASP A 338 -14.51 -16.11 12.00
C ASP A 338 -13.37 -16.84 12.74
N ALA A 339 -12.12 -16.69 12.29
CA ALA A 339 -10.96 -17.30 12.94
C ALA A 339 -10.70 -16.74 14.35
N VAL A 340 -10.91 -15.44 14.55
CA VAL A 340 -10.75 -14.77 15.85
C VAL A 340 -11.87 -15.18 16.81
N CYS A 341 -13.11 -15.27 16.33
CA CYS A 341 -14.25 -15.70 17.14
C CYS A 341 -14.16 -17.19 17.51
N ALA A 342 -13.69 -18.06 16.62
CA ALA A 342 -13.59 -19.51 16.85
C ALA A 342 -12.66 -19.89 18.02
N LEU A 343 -11.55 -19.17 18.22
CA LEU A 343 -10.54 -19.48 19.25
C LEU A 343 -11.09 -19.42 20.68
N HIS A 344 -12.08 -18.57 20.93
CA HIS A 344 -12.65 -18.41 22.28
C HIS A 344 -13.84 -19.32 22.56
N PHE A 345 -14.49 -19.88 21.53
CA PHE A 345 -15.46 -20.96 21.73
C PHE A 345 -14.79 -22.29 22.14
N SER A 346 -13.51 -22.47 21.79
CA SER A 346 -12.73 -23.66 22.15
C SER A 346 -12.06 -23.59 23.54
N ASP A 347 -11.64 -22.41 24.00
CA ASP A 347 -10.73 -22.33 25.15
C ASP A 347 -11.36 -21.96 26.49
N GLY A 348 -12.59 -21.42 26.57
CA GLY A 348 -13.29 -21.12 27.84
C GLY A 348 -12.57 -20.18 28.83
N ASN A 349 -11.33 -19.79 28.53
CA ASN A 349 -10.44 -18.95 29.31
C ASN A 349 -10.15 -17.70 28.49
N THR A 350 -10.51 -16.54 29.06
CA THR A 350 -9.99 -15.26 28.59
C THR A 350 -8.48 -15.22 28.83
N PRO A 351 -7.63 -15.05 27.80
CA PRO A 351 -6.21 -14.83 28.01
C PRO A 351 -6.03 -13.53 28.80
N HIS A 352 -5.28 -13.60 29.89
CA HIS A 352 -4.77 -12.40 30.57
C HIS A 352 -3.80 -11.69 29.63
N ILE A 353 -4.30 -10.74 28.86
CA ILE A 353 -3.45 -9.75 28.18
C ILE A 353 -2.93 -8.83 29.29
N VAL A 354 -1.66 -9.01 29.67
CA VAL A 354 -0.96 -8.05 30.51
C VAL A 354 -0.85 -6.76 29.69
N GLY A 355 -1.66 -5.76 30.04
CA GLY A 355 -1.62 -4.46 29.36
C GLY A 355 -2.78 -3.51 29.58
N ILE A 356 -3.91 -3.92 30.20
CA ILE A 356 -5.10 -3.03 30.19
C ILE A 356 -5.54 -2.52 31.57
N HIS A 357 -5.35 -3.24 32.67
CA HIS A 357 -5.66 -2.67 34.00
C HIS A 357 -4.78 -3.24 35.12
N SER A 358 -3.73 -2.51 35.49
CA SER A 358 -3.01 -2.74 36.75
C SER A 358 -2.42 -1.44 37.30
N VAL A 359 -3.28 -0.47 37.60
CA VAL A 359 -3.02 0.48 38.69
C VAL A 359 -4.35 0.66 39.44
N LYS A 360 -4.69 -0.30 40.30
CA LYS A 360 -5.57 0.00 41.43
C LYS A 360 -4.75 0.88 42.37
N THR A 361 -5.11 2.14 42.44
CA THR A 361 -4.65 3.09 43.45
C THR A 361 -4.97 2.53 44.84
N THR A 362 -3.97 1.99 45.52
CA THR A 362 -4.02 1.84 46.98
C THR A 362 -3.57 3.16 47.59
N SER A 363 -4.52 3.93 48.09
CA SER A 363 -4.24 5.07 48.98
C SER A 363 -3.77 4.53 50.33
N PRO A 364 -2.69 5.07 50.94
CA PRO A 364 -2.44 4.88 52.36
C PRO A 364 -3.31 5.85 53.17
N ALA A 365 -3.75 5.37 54.33
CA ALA A 365 -4.35 6.15 55.42
C ALA A 365 -3.28 6.94 56.19
#